data_AF-A0A2J8VJP8-F1
#
_entry.id   AF-A0A2J8VJP8-F1
#
_cell.length_a   1.000
_cell.length_b   1.000
_cell.length_c   1.000
_cell.angle_alpha   90.00
_cell.angle_beta   90.00
_cell.angle_gamma   90.00
#
_symmetry.space_group_name_H-M   'P 1'
#
loop_
_entity.id
_entity.type
_entity.pdbx_description
1 polymer ?
#
loop_
_entity_poly.entity_id
_entity_poly.type
_entity_poly.pdbx_seq_one_letter_code
_entity_poly.pdbx_strand_id
1 'polypeptide(L)'
;MPFDANKLYCSEVLAILLQDNDENRELLGELDGIDVLLQQLSVFKRHNPSTAEEQEMMENLFDSLCSCLMLSSNRERFLKGEGLQLMNLMLREKKISRSSALKVLDHAMIGPEGTDNCHKFVDILGLRTIFPLFMKSPRKIKKVGTTEKEHEEHVCSILASLLRNLRGQQRTRLLNKFTENDSEKVDRLMELHFKYLGAMQVADKKIEGEKHDMVRRGEIIDSDTEEEFYLRRLDAGLFVLQHICYIMAEICNANVPQIRQRVHQILNMRGSSIKIVRHIIKEYAENIGDGRSPEFRENEQKRILGLLENF
;
A
#
# COMPACT_ATOMS: atom_id res chain seq x y z
N MET A 1 -22.01 12.06 22.83
CA MET A 1 -23.23 11.23 22.71
C MET A 1 -22.84 9.79 22.97
N PRO A 2 -23.57 9.05 23.83
CA PRO A 2 -23.38 7.60 24.00
C PRO A 2 -23.49 6.87 22.65
N PHE A 3 -22.89 5.69 22.55
CA PHE A 3 -23.07 4.82 21.39
C PHE A 3 -24.48 4.21 21.41
N ASP A 4 -25.16 4.24 20.26
CA ASP A 4 -26.46 3.60 20.01
C ASP A 4 -26.53 3.09 18.56
N ALA A 5 -27.61 2.35 18.24
CA ALA A 5 -27.80 1.77 16.92
C ALA A 5 -27.94 2.82 15.80
N ASN A 6 -28.47 4.01 16.11
CA ASN A 6 -28.59 5.09 15.13
C ASN A 6 -27.21 5.65 14.76
N LYS A 7 -26.29 5.76 15.73
CA LYS A 7 -24.91 6.17 15.48
C LYS A 7 -24.18 5.19 14.57
N LEU A 8 -24.37 3.88 14.78
CA LEU A 8 -23.86 2.85 13.87
C LEU A 8 -24.45 3.05 12.47
N TYR A 9 -25.77 3.19 12.36
CA TYR A 9 -26.43 3.35 11.06
C TYR A 9 -25.98 4.61 10.31
N CYS A 10 -25.76 5.73 11.01
CA CYS A 10 -25.18 6.92 10.41
C CYS A 10 -23.77 6.66 9.82
N SER A 11 -22.95 5.83 10.47
CA SER A 11 -21.62 5.50 9.95
C SER A 11 -21.68 4.68 8.66
N GLU A 12 -22.65 3.78 8.55
CA GLU A 12 -22.86 2.96 7.34
C GLU A 12 -23.36 3.83 6.18
N VAL A 13 -24.38 4.65 6.42
CA VAL A 13 -24.92 5.57 5.40
C VAL A 13 -23.85 6.57 4.93
N LEU A 14 -23.00 7.06 5.84
CA LEU A 14 -21.90 7.93 5.48
C LEU A 14 -20.90 7.25 4.54
N ALA A 15 -20.53 6.00 4.82
CA ALA A 15 -19.64 5.24 3.96
C ALA A 15 -20.22 5.06 2.55
N ILE A 16 -21.53 4.78 2.45
CA ILE A 16 -22.25 4.67 1.17
C ILE A 16 -22.25 6.00 0.41
N LEU A 17 -22.52 7.12 1.09
CA LEU A 17 -22.54 8.44 0.45
C LEU A 17 -21.18 8.84 -0.14
N LEU A 18 -20.09 8.37 0.46
CA LEU A 18 -18.72 8.66 0.02
C LEU A 18 -18.20 7.64 -1.00
N GLN A 19 -18.89 6.53 -1.23
CA GLN A 19 -18.45 5.49 -2.13
C GLN A 19 -18.47 6.00 -3.58
N ASP A 20 -17.29 6.02 -4.21
CA ASP A 20 -17.09 6.43 -5.60
C ASP A 20 -17.72 7.79 -5.99
N ASN A 21 -17.75 8.74 -5.03
CA ASN A 21 -18.35 10.05 -5.23
C ASN A 21 -17.43 11.20 -4.74
N ASP A 22 -16.73 11.84 -5.68
CA ASP A 22 -15.79 12.93 -5.38
C ASP A 22 -16.47 14.21 -4.89
N GLU A 23 -17.69 14.52 -5.35
CA GLU A 23 -18.44 15.69 -4.89
C GLU A 23 -18.76 15.59 -3.39
N ASN A 24 -19.20 14.41 -2.93
CA ASN A 24 -19.47 14.16 -1.51
C ASN A 24 -18.18 14.12 -0.68
N ARG A 25 -17.07 13.61 -1.24
CA ARG A 25 -15.75 13.63 -0.58
C ARG A 25 -15.27 15.07 -0.39
N GLU A 26 -15.48 15.96 -1.35
CA GLU A 26 -15.15 17.38 -1.24
C GLU A 26 -16.05 18.05 -0.19
N LEU A 27 -17.36 17.87 -0.30
CA LEU A 27 -18.34 18.47 0.63
C LEU A 27 -18.07 18.08 2.08
N LEU A 28 -17.74 16.82 2.36
CA LEU A 28 -17.37 16.39 3.71
C LEU A 28 -16.14 17.16 4.21
N GLY A 29 -15.15 17.36 3.34
CA GLY A 29 -13.94 18.11 3.66
C GLY A 29 -14.21 19.60 3.92
N GLU A 30 -15.12 20.22 3.18
CA GLU A 30 -15.55 21.62 3.39
C GLU A 30 -16.30 21.82 4.72
N LEU A 31 -16.94 20.77 5.23
CA LEU A 31 -17.69 20.77 6.49
C LEU A 31 -16.85 20.34 7.71
N ASP A 32 -15.52 20.43 7.62
CA ASP A 32 -14.57 19.96 8.65
C ASP A 32 -14.78 18.47 9.04
N GLY A 33 -15.36 17.67 8.14
CA GLY A 33 -15.74 16.29 8.42
C GLY A 33 -14.54 15.37 8.64
N ILE A 34 -13.36 15.72 8.09
CA ILE A 34 -12.11 14.97 8.34
C ILE A 34 -11.74 15.02 9.82
N ASP A 35 -11.85 16.19 10.46
CA ASP A 35 -11.58 16.35 11.89
C ASP A 35 -12.59 15.57 12.73
N VAL A 36 -13.87 15.56 12.32
CA VAL A 36 -14.91 14.75 12.97
C VAL A 36 -14.57 13.26 12.91
N LEU A 37 -14.22 12.73 11.72
CA LEU A 37 -13.82 11.34 11.53
C LEU A 37 -12.61 10.98 12.42
N LEU A 38 -11.57 11.82 12.40
CA LEU A 38 -10.36 11.64 13.22
C LEU A 38 -10.68 11.67 14.72
N GLN A 39 -11.54 12.59 15.15
CA GLN A 39 -11.95 12.68 16.55
C GLN A 39 -12.69 11.43 17.01
N GLN A 40 -13.64 10.92 16.20
CA GLN A 40 -14.38 9.69 16.52
C GLN A 40 -13.44 8.48 16.59
N LEU A 41 -12.54 8.33 15.60
CA LEU A 41 -11.54 7.26 15.59
C LEU A 41 -10.56 7.37 16.75
N SER A 42 -10.26 8.59 17.23
CA SER A 42 -9.32 8.81 18.32
C SER A 42 -9.74 8.17 19.64
N VAL A 43 -11.03 7.82 19.82
CA VAL A 43 -11.51 7.09 20.99
C VAL A 43 -10.86 5.70 21.08
N PHE A 44 -10.61 5.07 19.92
CA PHE A 44 -10.09 3.71 19.79
C PHE A 44 -8.55 3.64 19.70
N LYS A 45 -7.85 4.74 20.01
CA LYS A 45 -6.37 4.80 19.91
C LYS A 45 -5.65 3.92 20.93
N ARG A 46 -6.23 3.74 22.13
CA ARG A 46 -5.63 2.98 23.25
C ARG A 46 -6.50 1.85 23.79
N HIS A 47 -7.76 1.78 23.36
CA HIS A 47 -8.73 0.79 23.82
C HIS A 47 -9.44 0.19 22.60
N ASN A 48 -9.85 -1.08 22.72
CA ASN A 48 -10.68 -1.71 21.70
C ASN A 48 -12.15 -1.27 21.89
N PRO A 49 -12.97 -1.33 20.84
CA PRO A 49 -14.43 -1.26 20.97
C PRO A 49 -14.95 -2.27 22.01
N SER A 50 -16.01 -1.90 22.71
CA SER A 50 -16.63 -2.69 23.78
C SER A 50 -17.55 -3.78 23.24
N THR A 51 -18.17 -3.53 22.09
CA THR A 51 -19.11 -4.44 21.42
C THR A 51 -18.74 -4.66 19.95
N ALA A 52 -19.35 -5.65 19.32
CA ALA A 52 -19.14 -5.91 17.89
C ALA A 52 -19.72 -4.79 17.01
N GLU A 53 -20.84 -4.21 17.42
CA GLU A 53 -21.51 -3.09 16.75
C GLU A 53 -20.66 -1.82 16.82
N GLU A 54 -20.00 -1.56 17.95
CA GLU A 54 -19.08 -0.42 18.07
C GLU A 54 -17.82 -0.65 17.21
N GLN A 55 -17.39 -1.90 17.07
CA GLN A 55 -16.30 -2.26 16.16
C GLN A 55 -16.70 -2.06 14.69
N GLU A 56 -17.91 -2.45 14.30
CA GLU A 56 -18.44 -2.21 12.95
C GLU A 56 -18.51 -0.71 12.63
N MET A 57 -19.02 0.10 13.56
CA MET A 57 -19.01 1.57 13.42
C MET A 57 -17.58 2.09 13.23
N MET A 58 -16.61 1.58 13.99
CA MET A 58 -15.21 1.99 13.84
C MET A 58 -14.68 1.68 12.43
N GLU A 59 -14.98 0.51 11.86
CA GLU A 59 -14.56 0.18 10.49
C GLU A 59 -15.26 1.04 9.44
N ASN A 60 -16.55 1.32 9.58
CA ASN A 60 -17.29 2.24 8.69
C ASN A 60 -16.66 3.65 8.67
N LEU A 61 -16.18 4.13 9.82
CA LEU A 61 -15.47 5.41 9.92
C LEU A 61 -14.09 5.35 9.24
N PHE A 62 -13.38 4.23 9.34
CA PHE A 62 -12.12 4.02 8.61
C PHE A 62 -12.33 3.97 7.10
N ASP A 63 -13.38 3.30 6.63
CA ASP A 63 -13.71 3.23 5.21
C ASP A 63 -14.14 4.59 4.67
N SER A 64 -14.96 5.33 5.42
CA SER A 64 -15.29 6.72 5.12
C SER A 64 -14.04 7.59 4.98
N LEU A 65 -13.10 7.47 5.93
CA LEU A 65 -11.83 8.21 5.91
C LEU A 65 -10.94 7.82 4.71
N CYS A 66 -10.82 6.52 4.41
CA CYS A 66 -10.06 6.06 3.24
C CYS A 66 -10.67 6.57 1.93
N SER A 67 -12.01 6.56 1.81
CA SER A 67 -12.71 7.10 0.65
C SER A 67 -12.43 8.61 0.49
N CYS A 68 -12.53 9.38 1.56
CA CYS A 68 -12.19 10.80 1.54
C CYS A 68 -10.74 11.07 1.08
N LEU A 69 -9.79 10.21 1.48
CA LEU A 69 -8.39 10.33 1.07
C LEU A 69 -8.14 9.96 -0.40
N MET A 70 -9.12 9.43 -1.13
CA MET A 70 -8.98 9.28 -2.59
C MET A 70 -8.99 10.65 -3.29
N LEU A 71 -9.57 11.67 -2.66
CA LEU A 71 -9.58 13.05 -3.15
C LEU A 71 -8.37 13.85 -2.63
N SER A 72 -7.64 14.49 -3.54
CA SER A 72 -6.38 15.19 -3.23
C SER A 72 -6.55 16.31 -2.19
N SER A 73 -7.65 17.08 -2.24
CA SER A 73 -7.93 18.20 -1.32
C SER A 73 -7.98 17.75 0.15
N ASN A 74 -8.48 16.54 0.40
CA ASN A 74 -8.60 15.98 1.74
C ASN A 74 -7.26 15.51 2.32
N ARG A 75 -6.19 15.38 1.52
CA ARG A 75 -4.85 15.02 2.02
C ARG A 75 -4.28 16.12 2.90
N GLU A 76 -4.45 17.37 2.51
CA GLU A 76 -4.01 18.52 3.30
C GLU A 76 -4.88 18.68 4.56
N ARG A 77 -6.20 18.47 4.45
CA ARG A 77 -7.12 18.49 5.61
C ARG A 77 -6.73 17.41 6.63
N PHE A 78 -6.47 16.18 6.18
CA PHE A 78 -5.99 15.09 7.03
C PHE A 78 -4.64 15.39 7.71
N LEU A 79 -3.73 16.04 6.99
CA LEU A 79 -2.44 16.48 7.53
C LEU A 79 -2.62 17.52 8.64
N LYS A 80 -3.47 18.53 8.42
CA LYS A 80 -3.80 19.59 9.40
C LYS A 80 -4.49 19.02 10.64
N GLY A 81 -5.38 18.04 10.48
CA GLY A 81 -6.08 17.35 11.57
C GLY A 81 -5.22 16.36 12.38
N GLU A 82 -3.90 16.35 12.21
CA GLU A 82 -2.98 15.41 12.86
C GLU A 82 -3.28 13.92 12.60
N GLY A 83 -3.88 13.62 11.45
CA GLY A 83 -4.26 12.25 11.09
C GLY A 83 -3.07 11.29 11.09
N LEU A 84 -1.91 11.74 10.61
CA LEU A 84 -0.67 10.94 10.62
C LEU A 84 -0.22 10.58 12.04
N GLN A 85 -0.29 11.54 12.98
CA GLN A 85 0.06 11.32 14.38
C GLN A 85 -0.87 10.29 15.01
N LEU A 86 -2.17 10.39 14.75
CA LEU A 86 -3.17 9.46 15.26
C LEU A 86 -2.95 8.04 14.73
N MET A 87 -2.78 7.87 13.41
CA MET A 87 -2.57 6.55 12.81
C MET A 87 -1.24 5.93 13.28
N ASN A 88 -0.17 6.74 13.36
CA ASN A 88 1.11 6.28 13.88
C ASN A 88 1.01 5.84 15.35
N LEU A 89 0.21 6.53 16.17
CA LEU A 89 -0.08 6.11 17.54
C LEU A 89 -0.85 4.78 17.59
N MET A 90 -1.90 4.61 16.77
CA MET A 90 -2.67 3.37 16.69
C MET A 90 -1.80 2.16 16.31
N LEU A 91 -0.88 2.33 15.35
CA LEU A 91 0.08 1.30 14.99
C LEU A 91 1.01 0.90 16.15
N ARG A 92 1.39 1.86 16.99
CA ARG A 92 2.27 1.63 18.16
C ARG A 92 1.55 0.95 19.32
N GLU A 93 0.28 1.27 19.54
CA GLU A 93 -0.57 0.70 20.59
C GLU A 93 -1.04 -0.74 20.27
N LYS A 94 -0.97 -1.13 18.99
CA LYS A 94 -1.23 -2.50 18.51
C LYS A 94 -2.60 -3.06 18.92
N LYS A 95 -3.60 -2.17 19.04
CA LYS A 95 -5.01 -2.49 19.26
C LYS A 95 -5.69 -2.95 17.98
N ILE A 96 -6.98 -3.27 18.02
CA ILE A 96 -7.68 -3.80 16.84
C ILE A 96 -7.70 -2.81 15.66
N SER A 97 -7.73 -1.51 15.96
CA SER A 97 -7.65 -0.39 15.00
C SER A 97 -6.32 -0.33 14.21
N ARG A 98 -5.31 -1.13 14.58
CA ARG A 98 -4.00 -1.13 13.92
C ARG A 98 -4.07 -1.46 12.43
N SER A 99 -4.98 -2.34 12.04
CA SER A 99 -5.05 -2.85 10.67
C SER A 99 -5.57 -1.76 9.74
N SER A 100 -6.66 -1.11 10.14
CA SER A 100 -7.30 -0.03 9.40
C SER A 100 -6.47 1.26 9.45
N ALA A 101 -5.75 1.52 10.56
CA ALA A 101 -4.78 2.62 10.63
C ALA A 101 -3.63 2.47 9.61
N LEU A 102 -3.20 1.23 9.32
CA LEU A 102 -2.20 0.96 8.28
C LEU A 102 -2.75 1.27 6.88
N LYS A 103 -3.99 0.84 6.61
CA LYS A 103 -4.72 1.15 5.36
C LYS A 103 -4.86 2.67 5.17
N VAL A 104 -5.27 3.42 6.19
CA VAL A 104 -5.37 4.89 6.12
C VAL A 104 -4.03 5.54 5.79
N LEU A 105 -2.92 5.07 6.38
CA LEU A 105 -1.59 5.61 6.09
C LEU A 105 -1.17 5.37 4.64
N ASP A 106 -1.49 4.21 4.08
CA ASP A 106 -1.28 3.89 2.67
C ASP A 106 -2.06 4.87 1.79
N HIS A 107 -3.37 4.99 2.01
CA HIS A 107 -4.21 5.95 1.30
C HIS A 107 -3.76 7.40 1.48
N ALA A 108 -3.20 7.81 2.62
CA ALA A 108 -2.76 9.19 2.82
C ALA A 108 -1.46 9.52 2.07
N MET A 109 -0.60 8.53 1.81
CA MET A 109 0.74 8.73 1.25
C MET A 109 0.88 8.34 -0.22
N ILE A 110 -0.08 7.59 -0.78
CA ILE A 110 -0.09 7.19 -2.18
C ILE A 110 -0.17 8.40 -3.13
N GLY A 111 0.50 8.31 -4.28
CA GLY A 111 0.47 9.32 -5.33
C GLY A 111 1.30 10.59 -5.05
N PRO A 112 1.41 11.51 -6.04
CA PRO A 112 2.11 12.78 -5.86
C PRO A 112 1.52 13.66 -4.76
N GLU A 113 0.19 13.69 -4.63
CA GLU A 113 -0.54 14.44 -3.60
C GLU A 113 -0.24 13.95 -2.18
N GLY A 114 0.29 12.74 -2.01
CA GLY A 114 0.76 12.21 -0.74
C GLY A 114 2.14 12.72 -0.31
N THR A 115 2.78 13.62 -1.07
CA THR A 115 4.18 14.03 -0.82
C THR A 115 4.38 14.69 0.55
N ASP A 116 3.52 15.61 0.95
CA ASP A 116 3.66 16.32 2.23
C ASP A 116 3.39 15.35 3.39
N ASN A 117 2.43 14.43 3.21
CA ASN A 117 2.17 13.37 4.15
C ASN A 117 3.38 12.44 4.33
N CYS A 118 4.07 12.09 3.25
CA CYS A 118 5.30 11.30 3.30
C CYS A 118 6.39 11.98 4.13
N HIS A 119 6.64 13.28 3.88
CA HIS A 119 7.66 14.03 4.62
C HIS A 119 7.30 14.14 6.11
N LYS A 120 6.05 14.53 6.40
CA LYS A 120 5.57 14.62 7.78
C LYS A 120 5.63 13.28 8.50
N PHE A 121 5.29 12.18 7.84
CA PHE A 121 5.36 10.82 8.41
C PHE A 121 6.77 10.49 8.91
N VAL A 122 7.81 10.84 8.15
CA VAL A 122 9.21 10.66 8.57
C VAL A 122 9.59 11.57 9.74
N ASP A 123 9.10 12.80 9.75
CA ASP A 123 9.36 13.78 10.81
C ASP A 123 8.75 13.37 12.15
N ILE A 124 7.56 12.76 12.14
CA ILE A 124 6.91 12.21 13.34
C ILE A 124 7.39 10.80 13.72
N LEU A 125 8.59 10.42 13.29
CA LEU A 125 9.23 9.13 13.58
C LEU A 125 8.50 7.90 13.01
N GLY A 126 7.71 8.07 11.94
CA GLY A 126 6.98 6.97 11.28
C GLY A 126 7.86 5.82 10.80
N LEU A 127 9.13 6.11 10.44
CA LEU A 127 10.11 5.07 10.09
C LEU A 127 10.37 4.07 11.22
N ARG A 128 10.30 4.50 12.49
CA ARG A 128 10.45 3.61 13.66
C ARG A 128 9.23 2.68 13.82
N THR A 129 8.09 3.04 13.25
CA THR A 129 6.85 2.28 13.33
C THR A 129 6.66 1.33 12.14
N ILE A 130 6.92 1.79 10.91
CA ILE A 130 6.66 0.99 9.70
C ILE A 130 7.70 -0.13 9.49
N PHE A 131 8.99 0.11 9.78
CA PHE A 131 10.02 -0.91 9.54
C PHE A 131 9.89 -2.17 10.41
N PRO A 132 9.48 -2.10 11.69
CA PRO A 132 9.12 -3.31 12.43
C PRO A 132 7.98 -4.11 11.79
N LEU A 133 7.01 -3.43 11.17
CA LEU A 133 5.90 -4.08 10.46
C LEU A 133 6.35 -4.71 9.13
N PHE A 134 7.36 -4.13 8.47
CA PHE A 134 8.01 -4.69 7.28
C PHE A 134 8.85 -5.94 7.61
N MET A 135 9.60 -5.89 8.70
CA MET A 135 10.43 -7.02 9.15
C MET A 135 9.61 -8.21 9.63
N LYS A 136 8.43 -7.95 10.21
CA LYS A 136 7.58 -9.02 10.74
C LYS A 136 6.11 -8.69 10.62
N SER A 137 5.44 -9.45 9.77
CA SER A 137 3.99 -9.44 9.61
C SER A 137 3.32 -10.01 10.87
N PRO A 138 2.35 -9.30 11.47
CA PRO A 138 1.58 -9.83 12.60
C PRO A 138 0.84 -11.10 12.19
N ARG A 139 0.94 -12.17 12.98
CA ARG A 139 0.17 -13.39 12.72
C ARG A 139 -1.30 -13.15 13.03
N LYS A 140 -2.19 -13.68 12.18
CA LYS A 140 -3.65 -13.66 12.40
C LYS A 140 -3.98 -14.62 13.56
N ILE A 141 -4.09 -14.09 14.78
CA ILE A 141 -4.44 -14.88 15.98
C ILE A 141 -5.97 -14.94 16.20
N LYS A 142 -6.74 -14.05 15.58
CA LYS A 142 -8.20 -13.96 15.71
C LYS A 142 -8.90 -14.01 14.34
N LYS A 143 -10.20 -14.37 14.32
CA LYS A 143 -11.05 -14.36 13.10
C LYS A 143 -11.12 -12.97 12.44
N VAL A 144 -10.97 -11.91 13.23
CA VAL A 144 -11.03 -10.51 12.77
C VAL A 144 -9.61 -9.91 12.71
N GLY A 145 -9.27 -9.31 11.58
CA GLY A 145 -7.98 -8.68 11.31
C GLY A 145 -7.46 -8.96 9.89
N THR A 146 -6.56 -8.11 9.44
CA THR A 146 -5.92 -8.21 8.12
C THR A 146 -5.14 -9.51 7.98
N THR A 147 -5.19 -10.09 6.78
CA THR A 147 -4.36 -11.22 6.38
C THR A 147 -2.89 -10.81 6.31
N GLU A 148 -2.00 -11.81 6.27
CA GLU A 148 -0.56 -11.55 6.08
C GLU A 148 -0.29 -10.84 4.76
N LYS A 149 -1.02 -11.20 3.69
CA LYS A 149 -0.91 -10.58 2.37
C LYS A 149 -1.32 -9.11 2.40
N GLU A 150 -2.52 -8.80 2.87
CA GLU A 150 -3.03 -7.42 2.97
C GLU A 150 -2.12 -6.53 3.81
N HIS A 151 -1.58 -7.08 4.91
CA HIS A 151 -0.60 -6.36 5.74
C HIS A 151 0.66 -6.04 4.96
N GLU A 152 1.24 -7.02 4.28
CA GLU A 152 2.47 -6.83 3.49
C GLU A 152 2.24 -5.90 2.30
N GLU A 153 1.07 -5.97 1.67
CA GLU A 153 0.65 -5.11 0.56
C GLU A 153 0.65 -3.63 0.98
N HIS A 154 -0.06 -3.28 2.06
CA HIS A 154 -0.06 -1.90 2.56
C HIS A 154 1.32 -1.44 3.01
N VAL A 155 2.12 -2.29 3.69
CA VAL A 155 3.47 -1.91 4.09
C VAL A 155 4.36 -1.64 2.87
N CYS A 156 4.32 -2.49 1.85
CA CYS A 156 5.09 -2.32 0.62
C CYS A 156 4.61 -1.09 -0.17
N SER A 157 3.30 -0.85 -0.27
CA SER A 157 2.75 0.35 -0.90
C SER A 157 3.21 1.64 -0.19
N ILE A 158 3.21 1.66 1.14
CA ILE A 158 3.74 2.79 1.93
C ILE A 158 5.23 3.01 1.64
N LEU A 159 6.05 1.95 1.62
CA LEU A 159 7.48 2.08 1.33
C LEU A 159 7.74 2.54 -0.10
N ALA A 160 6.97 2.05 -1.07
CA ALA A 160 7.01 2.50 -2.46
C ALA A 160 6.65 3.99 -2.57
N SER A 161 5.58 4.42 -1.91
CA SER A 161 5.14 5.82 -1.86
C SER A 161 6.21 6.74 -1.24
N LEU A 162 6.84 6.31 -0.14
CA LEU A 162 7.92 7.05 0.49
C LEU A 162 9.15 7.15 -0.43
N LEU A 163 9.55 6.07 -1.12
CA LEU A 163 10.66 6.11 -2.07
C LEU A 163 10.35 6.97 -3.29
N ARG A 164 9.10 6.96 -3.78
CA ARG A 164 8.67 7.83 -4.87
C ARG A 164 8.73 9.31 -4.47
N ASN A 165 8.21 9.65 -3.30
CA ASN A 165 7.87 11.03 -2.93
C ASN A 165 8.95 11.75 -2.12
N LEU A 166 9.68 11.05 -1.23
CA LEU A 166 10.62 11.72 -0.33
C LEU A 166 11.83 12.30 -1.07
N ARG A 167 12.24 13.49 -0.64
CA ARG A 167 13.47 14.18 -1.07
C ARG A 167 14.27 14.63 0.17
N GLY A 168 15.46 15.19 -0.07
CA GLY A 168 16.30 15.80 0.98
C GLY A 168 16.65 14.88 2.15
N GLN A 169 16.57 15.43 3.37
CA GLN A 169 16.98 14.72 4.60
C GLN A 169 16.08 13.52 4.90
N GLN A 170 14.77 13.63 4.66
CA GLN A 170 13.82 12.55 4.90
C GLN A 170 14.09 11.35 3.98
N ARG A 171 14.43 11.58 2.70
CA ARG A 171 14.87 10.51 1.78
C ARG A 171 16.14 9.83 2.29
N THR A 172 17.11 10.62 2.74
CA THR A 172 18.38 10.08 3.29
C THR A 172 18.11 9.20 4.52
N ARG A 173 17.24 9.64 5.43
CA ARG A 173 16.82 8.86 6.61
C ARG A 173 16.14 7.54 6.22
N LEU A 174 15.31 7.53 5.18
CA LEU A 174 14.70 6.30 4.65
C LEU A 174 15.76 5.35 4.07
N LEU A 175 16.68 5.85 3.24
CA LEU A 175 17.72 5.01 2.63
C LEU A 175 18.65 4.39 3.68
N ASN A 176 18.97 5.13 4.74
CA ASN A 176 19.76 4.61 5.86
C ASN A 176 19.08 3.41 6.55
N LYS A 177 17.74 3.32 6.53
CA LYS A 177 17.04 2.13 7.06
C LYS A 177 17.41 0.85 6.30
N PHE A 178 17.74 0.96 5.00
CA PHE A 178 18.14 -0.17 4.15
C PHE A 178 19.63 -0.52 4.26
N THR A 179 20.45 0.28 4.94
CA THR A 179 21.87 -0.03 5.22
C THR A 179 22.11 -0.50 6.66
N GLU A 180 21.17 -0.23 7.57
CA GLU A 180 21.20 -0.72 8.96
C GLU A 180 21.37 -2.25 9.05
N ASN A 181 22.12 -2.69 10.07
CA ASN A 181 22.28 -4.11 10.43
C ASN A 181 22.69 -4.99 9.24
N ASP A 182 23.74 -4.59 8.53
CA ASP A 182 24.22 -5.26 7.31
C ASP A 182 23.12 -5.41 6.23
N SER A 183 22.33 -4.36 6.04
CA SER A 183 21.24 -4.34 5.06
C SER A 183 20.17 -5.42 5.31
N GLU A 184 19.84 -5.74 6.57
CA GLU A 184 18.79 -6.73 6.90
C GLU A 184 17.43 -6.44 6.25
N LYS A 185 17.13 -5.18 5.93
CA LYS A 185 15.90 -4.79 5.23
C LYS A 185 15.92 -5.19 3.76
N VAL A 186 17.10 -5.18 3.13
CA VAL A 186 17.29 -5.70 1.78
C VAL A 186 17.10 -7.21 1.79
N ASP A 187 17.61 -7.92 2.81
CA ASP A 187 17.37 -9.36 2.97
C ASP A 187 15.88 -9.68 3.08
N ARG A 188 15.16 -8.92 3.92
CA ARG A 188 13.70 -9.04 4.03
C ARG A 188 12.98 -8.72 2.73
N LEU A 189 13.40 -7.69 1.99
CA LEU A 189 12.83 -7.36 0.68
C LEU A 189 12.99 -8.51 -0.31
N MET A 190 14.16 -9.14 -0.33
CA MET A 190 14.44 -10.28 -1.21
C MET A 190 13.68 -11.53 -0.79
N GLU A 191 13.51 -11.78 0.51
CA GLU A 191 12.65 -12.86 1.02
C GLU A 191 11.22 -12.70 0.51
N LEU A 192 10.65 -11.50 0.66
CA LEU A 192 9.32 -11.16 0.14
C LEU A 192 9.24 -11.29 -1.38
N HIS A 193 10.28 -10.84 -2.10
CA HIS A 193 10.35 -10.98 -3.56
C HIS A 193 10.22 -12.45 -3.98
N PHE A 194 10.97 -13.37 -3.39
CA PHE A 194 10.89 -14.78 -3.76
C PHE A 194 9.58 -15.44 -3.32
N LYS A 195 9.03 -15.04 -2.16
CA LYS A 195 7.70 -15.50 -1.70
C LYS A 195 6.63 -15.21 -2.75
N TYR A 196 6.52 -13.95 -3.17
CA TYR A 196 5.48 -13.52 -4.10
C TYR A 196 5.78 -13.89 -5.56
N LEU A 197 7.06 -13.90 -5.97
CA LEU A 197 7.44 -14.39 -7.29
C LEU A 197 7.09 -15.88 -7.46
N GLY A 198 7.34 -16.69 -6.43
CA GLY A 198 6.97 -18.11 -6.47
C GLY A 198 5.45 -18.32 -6.56
N ALA A 199 4.67 -17.58 -5.78
CA ALA A 199 3.21 -17.60 -5.88
C ALA A 199 2.73 -17.19 -7.28
N MET A 200 3.32 -16.13 -7.84
CA MET A 200 2.98 -15.65 -9.17
C MET A 200 3.32 -16.65 -10.27
N GLN A 201 4.50 -17.26 -10.24
CA GLN A 201 4.90 -18.27 -11.23
C GLN A 201 3.97 -19.48 -11.24
N VAL A 202 3.45 -19.90 -10.08
CA VAL A 202 2.46 -20.97 -9.98
C VAL A 202 1.13 -20.54 -10.61
N ALA A 203 0.66 -19.32 -10.33
CA ALA A 203 -0.56 -18.78 -10.91
C ALA A 203 -0.44 -18.64 -12.44
N ASP A 204 0.64 -18.02 -12.94
CA ASP A 204 0.89 -17.82 -14.36
C ASP A 204 0.98 -19.15 -15.11
N LYS A 205 1.64 -20.17 -14.53
CA LYS A 205 1.70 -21.52 -15.14
C LYS A 205 0.32 -22.18 -15.24
N LYS A 206 -0.54 -21.98 -14.25
CA LYS A 206 -1.91 -22.50 -14.28
C LYS A 206 -2.75 -21.80 -15.35
N ILE A 207 -2.65 -20.46 -15.41
CA ILE A 207 -3.31 -19.64 -16.42
C ILE A 207 -2.88 -20.05 -17.82
N GLU A 208 -1.57 -20.21 -18.07
CA GLU A 208 -1.06 -20.61 -19.39
C GLU A 208 -1.54 -22.01 -19.82
N GLY A 209 -1.62 -22.96 -18.86
CA GLY A 209 -2.20 -24.27 -19.11
C GLY A 209 -3.67 -24.20 -19.51
N GLU A 210 -4.45 -23.37 -18.82
CA GLU A 210 -5.86 -23.13 -19.15
C GLU A 210 -6.02 -22.44 -20.52
N LYS A 211 -5.20 -21.44 -20.84
CA LYS A 211 -5.17 -20.80 -22.17
C LYS A 211 -4.93 -21.84 -23.27
N HIS A 212 -3.96 -22.74 -23.09
CA HIS A 212 -3.73 -23.84 -24.03
C HIS A 212 -4.90 -24.81 -24.15
N ASP A 213 -5.60 -25.12 -23.05
CA ASP A 213 -6.77 -26.00 -23.05
C ASP A 213 -7.97 -25.35 -23.74
N MET A 214 -8.21 -24.05 -23.53
CA MET A 214 -9.24 -23.26 -24.22
C MET A 214 -9.03 -23.28 -25.73
N VAL A 215 -7.79 -23.03 -26.18
CA VAL A 215 -7.43 -23.10 -27.61
C VAL A 215 -7.70 -24.49 -28.18
N ARG A 216 -7.40 -25.57 -27.44
CA ARG A 216 -7.70 -26.95 -27.87
C ARG A 216 -9.20 -27.25 -27.95
N ARG A 217 -10.02 -26.62 -27.10
CA ARG A 217 -11.48 -26.72 -27.13
C ARG A 217 -12.14 -25.80 -28.16
N GLY A 218 -11.38 -24.92 -28.81
CA GLY A 218 -11.91 -23.92 -29.74
C GLY A 218 -12.62 -22.76 -29.04
N GLU A 219 -12.35 -22.55 -27.76
CA GLU A 219 -12.86 -21.42 -26.98
C GLU A 219 -12.02 -20.17 -27.29
N ILE A 220 -12.69 -19.02 -27.43
CA ILE A 220 -12.04 -17.72 -27.64
C ILE A 220 -11.66 -17.16 -26.27
N ILE A 221 -10.41 -16.70 -26.14
CA ILE A 221 -9.98 -15.91 -24.98
C ILE A 221 -10.43 -14.47 -25.24
N ASP A 222 -11.50 -14.07 -24.55
CA ASP A 222 -12.08 -12.72 -24.64
C ASP A 222 -11.61 -11.82 -23.48
N SER A 223 -12.17 -10.60 -23.42
CA SER A 223 -11.85 -9.63 -22.37
C SER A 223 -12.18 -10.13 -20.97
N ASP A 224 -13.32 -10.80 -20.82
CA ASP A 224 -13.84 -11.25 -19.52
C ASP A 224 -12.96 -12.38 -18.98
N THR A 225 -12.48 -13.24 -19.86
CA THR A 225 -11.49 -14.28 -19.53
C THR A 225 -10.17 -13.66 -19.06
N GLU A 226 -9.66 -12.63 -19.76
CA GLU A 226 -8.42 -11.94 -19.33
C GLU A 226 -8.59 -11.19 -18.00
N GLU A 227 -9.77 -10.64 -17.71
CA GLU A 227 -10.09 -10.03 -16.42
C GLU A 227 -10.09 -11.08 -15.30
N GLU A 228 -10.66 -12.27 -15.54
CA GLU A 228 -10.60 -13.39 -14.59
C GLU A 228 -9.15 -13.83 -14.32
N PHE A 229 -8.33 -13.94 -15.36
CA PHE A 229 -6.91 -14.23 -15.21
C PHE A 229 -6.17 -13.14 -14.42
N TYR A 230 -6.48 -11.87 -14.67
CA TYR A 230 -5.91 -10.75 -13.92
C TYR A 230 -6.28 -10.80 -12.43
N LEU A 231 -7.55 -11.05 -12.10
CA LEU A 231 -8.02 -11.23 -10.72
C LEU A 231 -7.27 -12.37 -10.01
N ARG A 232 -7.05 -13.50 -10.70
CA ARG A 232 -6.24 -14.60 -10.14
C ARG A 232 -4.79 -14.21 -9.86
N ARG A 233 -4.19 -13.34 -10.68
CA ARG A 233 -2.85 -12.78 -10.45
C ARG A 233 -2.84 -11.81 -9.26
N LEU A 234 -3.87 -10.98 -9.10
CA LEU A 234 -4.05 -10.14 -7.91
C LEU A 234 -4.18 -10.97 -6.63
N ASP A 235 -4.97 -12.05 -6.68
CA ASP A 235 -5.11 -12.98 -5.55
C ASP A 235 -3.79 -13.63 -5.14
N ALA A 236 -2.95 -13.97 -6.13
CA ALA A 236 -1.60 -14.50 -5.93
C ALA A 236 -0.58 -13.46 -5.43
N GLY A 237 -0.93 -12.17 -5.42
CA GLY A 237 -0.10 -11.09 -4.87
C GLY A 237 0.68 -10.28 -5.92
N LEU A 238 0.11 -10.05 -7.09
CA LEU A 238 0.73 -9.22 -8.13
C LEU A 238 1.08 -7.81 -7.63
N PHE A 239 0.17 -7.10 -6.96
CA PHE A 239 0.43 -5.72 -6.50
C PHE A 239 1.59 -5.63 -5.51
N VAL A 240 1.60 -6.50 -4.49
CA VAL A 240 2.71 -6.54 -3.53
C VAL A 240 4.03 -6.90 -4.23
N LEU A 241 4.03 -7.81 -5.21
CA LEU A 241 5.23 -8.12 -6.00
C LEU A 241 5.72 -6.92 -6.81
N GLN A 242 4.81 -6.19 -7.46
CA GLN A 242 5.14 -4.98 -8.22
C GLN A 242 5.73 -3.90 -7.32
N HIS A 243 5.14 -3.65 -6.14
CA HIS A 243 5.70 -2.71 -5.16
C HIS A 243 7.08 -3.15 -4.65
N ILE A 244 7.29 -4.44 -4.37
CA ILE A 244 8.61 -4.97 -3.98
C ILE A 244 9.65 -4.72 -5.08
N CYS A 245 9.32 -5.02 -6.34
CA CYS A 245 10.20 -4.78 -7.48
C CYS A 245 10.48 -3.28 -7.67
N TYR A 246 9.47 -2.43 -7.50
CA TYR A 246 9.62 -0.98 -7.55
C TYR A 246 10.54 -0.45 -6.44
N ILE A 247 10.34 -0.89 -5.19
CA ILE A 247 11.22 -0.57 -4.06
C ILE A 247 12.66 -0.98 -4.38
N MET A 248 12.85 -2.20 -4.90
CA MET A 248 14.16 -2.73 -5.28
C MET A 248 14.85 -1.83 -6.31
N ALA A 249 14.13 -1.40 -7.34
CA ALA A 249 14.65 -0.49 -8.36
C ALA A 249 15.02 0.89 -7.82
N GLU A 250 14.15 1.50 -7.01
CA GLU A 250 14.41 2.80 -6.37
C GLU A 250 15.64 2.78 -5.47
N ILE A 251 15.80 1.75 -4.61
CA ILE A 251 16.93 1.69 -3.68
C ILE A 251 18.26 1.37 -4.39
N CYS A 252 18.24 0.61 -5.49
CA CYS A 252 19.43 0.38 -6.32
C CYS A 252 19.88 1.65 -7.07
N ASN A 253 18.93 2.53 -7.42
CA ASN A 253 19.21 3.84 -8.04
C ASN A 253 19.65 4.91 -7.02
N ALA A 254 19.72 4.59 -5.73
CA ALA A 254 20.09 5.54 -4.69
C ALA A 254 21.60 5.84 -4.59
N ASN A 255 22.43 5.31 -5.51
CA ASN A 255 23.90 5.42 -5.48
C ASN A 255 24.53 4.91 -4.17
N VAL A 256 23.94 3.87 -3.57
CA VAL A 256 24.48 3.19 -2.39
C VAL A 256 25.01 1.81 -2.80
N PRO A 257 26.33 1.63 -2.98
CA PRO A 257 26.89 0.38 -3.50
C PRO A 257 26.54 -0.86 -2.67
N GLN A 258 26.48 -0.72 -1.34
CA GLN A 258 26.14 -1.80 -0.41
C GLN A 258 24.78 -2.43 -0.74
N ILE A 259 23.75 -1.60 -0.96
CA ILE A 259 22.38 -2.06 -1.26
C ILE A 259 22.37 -2.78 -2.61
N ARG A 260 22.93 -2.13 -3.64
CA ARG A 260 22.95 -2.68 -5.01
C ARG A 260 23.69 -4.01 -5.06
N GLN A 261 24.87 -4.09 -4.44
CA GLN A 261 25.64 -5.32 -4.35
C GLN A 261 24.85 -6.43 -3.66
N ARG A 262 24.17 -6.12 -2.54
CA ARG A 262 23.37 -7.11 -1.80
C ARG A 262 22.21 -7.66 -2.62
N VAL A 263 21.48 -6.81 -3.35
CA VAL A 263 20.39 -7.23 -4.26
C VAL A 263 20.91 -8.19 -5.34
N HIS A 264 21.97 -7.82 -6.07
CA HIS A 264 22.53 -8.68 -7.13
C HIS A 264 23.10 -9.98 -6.56
N GLN A 265 23.78 -9.92 -5.40
CA GLN A 265 24.31 -11.10 -4.72
C GLN A 265 23.19 -12.10 -4.41
N ILE A 266 22.08 -11.64 -3.84
CA ILE A 266 20.96 -12.52 -3.48
C ILE A 266 20.25 -13.09 -4.71
N LEU A 267 20.02 -12.28 -5.75
CA LEU A 267 19.45 -12.76 -7.01
C LEU A 267 20.29 -13.89 -7.62
N ASN A 268 21.60 -13.69 -7.71
CA ASN A 268 22.53 -14.67 -8.27
C ASN A 268 22.57 -15.97 -7.44
N MET A 269 22.62 -15.86 -6.10
CA MET A 269 22.65 -17.05 -5.22
C MET A 269 21.37 -17.89 -5.30
N ARG A 270 20.23 -17.28 -5.62
CA ARG A 270 18.92 -17.96 -5.70
C ARG A 270 18.54 -18.36 -7.13
N GLY A 271 19.41 -18.15 -8.11
CA GLY A 271 19.16 -18.47 -9.52
C GLY A 271 18.10 -17.62 -10.20
N SER A 272 17.72 -16.48 -9.60
CA SER A 272 16.76 -15.55 -10.20
C SER A 272 17.50 -14.51 -11.05
N SER A 273 16.83 -14.01 -12.09
CA SER A 273 17.41 -13.02 -13.00
C SER A 273 16.86 -11.64 -12.73
N ILE A 274 17.75 -10.65 -12.79
CA ILE A 274 17.39 -9.22 -12.84
C ILE A 274 16.38 -8.93 -13.96
N LYS A 275 16.39 -9.72 -15.04
CA LYS A 275 15.46 -9.60 -16.17
C LYS A 275 14.01 -9.83 -15.75
N ILE A 276 13.76 -10.72 -14.78
CA ILE A 276 12.42 -10.98 -14.24
C ILE A 276 11.89 -9.72 -13.55
N VAL A 277 12.72 -9.10 -12.70
CA VAL A 277 12.38 -7.83 -12.02
C VAL A 277 12.09 -6.73 -13.05
N ARG A 278 12.93 -6.60 -14.09
CA ARG A 278 12.72 -5.63 -15.18
C ARG A 278 11.40 -5.86 -15.92
N HIS A 279 11.01 -7.11 -16.14
CA HIS A 279 9.74 -7.45 -16.79
C HIS A 279 8.54 -7.01 -15.94
N ILE A 280 8.55 -7.34 -14.65
CA ILE A 280 7.49 -6.94 -13.70
C ILE A 280 7.37 -5.41 -13.61
N ILE A 281 8.49 -4.69 -13.59
CA ILE A 281 8.47 -3.21 -13.54
C ILE A 281 7.89 -2.62 -14.83
N LYS A 282 8.17 -3.21 -15.99
CA LYS A 282 7.56 -2.77 -17.26
C LYS A 282 6.05 -2.96 -17.25
N GLU A 283 5.57 -4.12 -16.80
CA GLU A 283 4.14 -4.38 -16.63
C GLU A 283 3.49 -3.40 -15.65
N TYR A 284 4.15 -3.13 -14.52
CA TYR A 284 3.69 -2.13 -13.55
C TYR A 284 3.59 -0.73 -14.17
N ALA A 285 4.59 -0.34 -14.96
CA ALA A 285 4.63 0.98 -15.62
C ALA A 285 3.57 1.13 -16.71
N GLU A 286 3.18 0.04 -17.39
CA GLU A 286 2.15 0.06 -18.44
C GLU A 286 0.75 0.34 -17.87
N ASN A 287 0.48 -0.19 -16.67
CA ASN A 287 -0.82 -0.09 -16.01
C ASN A 287 -0.91 1.06 -14.99
N ILE A 288 0.07 1.98 -14.97
CA ILE A 288 0.11 3.02 -13.95
C ILE A 288 -0.82 4.19 -14.25
N GLY A 289 -1.39 4.75 -13.19
CA GLY A 289 -2.12 6.02 -13.24
C GLY A 289 -3.49 5.89 -13.90
N ASP A 290 -4.14 4.74 -13.77
CA ASP A 290 -5.54 4.60 -14.14
C ASP A 290 -6.39 5.66 -13.42
N GLY A 291 -7.35 6.26 -14.12
CA GLY A 291 -8.13 7.41 -13.64
C GLY A 291 -7.39 8.76 -13.60
N ARG A 292 -6.14 8.87 -14.05
CA ARG A 292 -5.40 10.15 -14.18
C ARG A 292 -5.27 10.62 -15.63
N SER A 293 -4.81 11.85 -15.84
CA SER A 293 -4.60 12.40 -17.18
C SER A 293 -3.59 11.58 -17.99
N PRO A 294 -3.72 11.51 -19.33
CA PRO A 294 -2.74 10.84 -20.18
C PRO A 294 -1.32 11.37 -20.00
N GLU A 295 -1.16 12.68 -19.81
CA GLU A 295 0.13 13.32 -19.53
C GLU A 295 0.77 12.82 -18.22
N PHE A 296 -0.04 12.63 -17.18
CA PHE A 296 0.44 12.05 -15.92
C PHE A 296 0.96 10.63 -16.12
N ARG A 297 0.18 9.79 -16.85
CA ARG A 297 0.55 8.39 -17.13
C ARG A 297 1.86 8.31 -17.90
N GLU A 298 2.02 9.08 -18.98
CA GLU A 298 3.24 9.07 -19.79
C GLU A 298 4.47 9.53 -18.98
N ASN A 299 4.32 10.57 -18.16
CA ASN A 299 5.40 11.07 -17.32
C ASN A 299 5.81 10.06 -16.23
N GLU A 300 4.85 9.41 -15.58
CA GLU A 300 5.16 8.35 -14.60
C GLU A 300 5.78 7.12 -15.26
N GLN A 301 5.28 6.71 -16.42
CA GLN A 301 5.84 5.57 -17.16
C GLN A 301 7.30 5.84 -17.51
N LYS A 302 7.64 7.03 -18.05
CA LYS A 302 9.02 7.44 -18.31
C LYS A 302 9.88 7.42 -17.05
N ARG A 303 9.37 7.96 -15.94
CA ARG A 303 10.09 8.00 -14.66
C ARG A 303 10.42 6.60 -14.15
N ILE A 304 9.45 5.68 -14.18
CA ILE A 304 9.63 4.30 -13.70
C ILE A 304 10.58 3.52 -14.60
N LEU A 305 10.42 3.62 -15.92
CA LEU A 305 11.29 2.94 -16.86
C LEU A 305 12.73 3.46 -16.81
N GLY A 306 12.92 4.75 -16.52
CA GLY A 306 14.25 5.34 -16.28
C GLY A 306 15.00 4.70 -15.12
N LEU A 307 14.30 4.17 -14.10
CA LEU A 307 14.95 3.43 -13.01
C LEU A 307 15.63 2.15 -13.51
N LEU A 308 15.19 1.57 -14.63
CA LEU A 308 15.75 0.34 -15.16
C LEU A 308 17.11 0.55 -15.83
N GLU A 309 17.46 1.76 -16.26
CA GLU A 309 18.73 2.03 -16.97
C GLU A 309 19.94 1.77 -16.08
N ASN A 310 19.87 2.21 -14.82
CA ASN A 310 20.96 2.08 -13.85
C ASN A 310 20.80 0.88 -12.89
N PHE A 311 19.76 0.06 -13.10
CA PHE A 311 19.46 -1.13 -12.31
C PHE A 311 20.35 -2.31 -12.69
#